data_AF-A0A3D9LL82-F1
#
_entry.id   AF-A0A3D9LL82-F1
#
_cell.length_a   1.000
_cell.length_b   1.000
_cell.length_c   1.000
_cell.angle_alpha   90.00
_cell.angle_beta   90.00
_cell.angle_gamma   90.00
#
_symmetry.space_group_name_H-M   'P 1'
#
loop_
_entity.id
_entity.type
_entity.pdbx_description
1 polymer ?
#
loop_
_entity_poly.entity_id
_entity_poly.type
_entity_poly.pdbx_seq_one_letter_code
_entity_poly.pdbx_strand_id
1 'polypeptide(L)'
;MSQDNNIIFAKQNQKMKAAYLKAQETFNYFWREIYWEAKRMVPAHNLSLVKIPFQQMDEADDEPTVEHMWISEIAFDGENITGVLMNSPNLLTNVAEGDTVTRKVSEISDWMLAIDRKTYGGYTIQVLRSDMTEEARQQHDEAWGLDFGDPNHILVAYQQEENEENLIEHPMSKVMEQPAREFFEANLDVVKAADENGVTRLHTETIAGNKTAVEILLELGADKNAKTNTGKTALDFAIALNWSHIIPMLR
;
A
#
# COMPACT_ATOMS: atom_id res chain seq x y z
N MET A 1 -45.01 -15.09 -5.68
CA MET A 1 -43.97 -15.89 -6.35
C MET A 1 -42.65 -15.19 -6.08
N SER A 2 -41.99 -15.56 -5.00
CA SER A 2 -40.65 -15.09 -4.62
C SER A 2 -39.65 -16.06 -5.23
N GLN A 3 -38.98 -15.65 -6.30
CA GLN A 3 -37.86 -16.41 -6.86
C GLN A 3 -36.57 -15.61 -6.68
N ASP A 4 -35.70 -16.24 -5.91
CA ASP A 4 -34.25 -16.31 -6.10
C ASP A 4 -33.43 -15.04 -5.95
N ASN A 5 -33.10 -14.72 -4.69
CA ASN A 5 -31.96 -13.88 -4.35
C ASN A 5 -30.91 -14.63 -3.50
N ASN A 6 -30.87 -15.97 -3.55
CA ASN A 6 -30.09 -16.81 -2.63
C ASN A 6 -28.85 -17.50 -3.25
N ILE A 7 -28.38 -17.10 -4.44
CA ILE A 7 -27.25 -17.76 -5.12
C ILE A 7 -26.16 -16.76 -5.58
N ILE A 8 -25.96 -15.66 -4.86
CA ILE A 8 -24.91 -14.67 -5.20
C ILE A 8 -23.84 -14.52 -4.10
N PHE A 9 -24.18 -14.72 -2.82
CA PHE A 9 -23.25 -14.45 -1.71
C PHE A 9 -22.11 -15.48 -1.54
N ALA A 10 -22.32 -16.76 -1.85
CA ALA A 10 -21.31 -17.80 -1.55
C ALA A 10 -20.12 -17.81 -2.53
N LYS A 11 -20.33 -17.48 -3.82
CA LYS A 11 -19.23 -17.32 -4.80
C LYS A 11 -18.51 -15.98 -4.66
N GLN A 12 -19.20 -14.95 -4.18
CA GLN A 12 -18.62 -13.61 -3.94
C GLN A 12 -17.59 -13.60 -2.80
N ASN A 13 -17.72 -14.48 -1.79
CA ASN A 13 -16.78 -14.52 -0.67
C ASN A 13 -15.35 -14.95 -1.09
N GLN A 14 -15.19 -15.94 -1.96
CA GLN A 14 -13.86 -16.42 -2.33
C GLN A 14 -13.09 -15.43 -3.24
N LYS A 15 -13.77 -14.83 -4.24
CA LYS A 15 -13.16 -13.80 -5.09
C LYS A 15 -12.74 -12.58 -4.25
N MET A 16 -13.60 -12.14 -3.32
CA MET A 16 -13.30 -11.02 -2.42
C MET A 16 -12.14 -11.35 -1.48
N LYS A 17 -12.13 -12.54 -0.88
CA LYS A 17 -10.99 -12.97 -0.05
C LYS A 17 -9.69 -13.02 -0.83
N ALA A 18 -9.71 -13.48 -2.08
CA ALA A 18 -8.53 -13.45 -2.95
C ALA A 18 -8.08 -12.02 -3.27
N ALA A 19 -9.02 -11.10 -3.49
CA ALA A 19 -8.74 -9.67 -3.65
C ALA A 19 -8.09 -9.06 -2.40
N TYR A 20 -8.56 -9.40 -1.20
CA TYR A 20 -7.95 -8.93 0.05
C TYR A 20 -6.50 -9.38 0.16
N LEU A 21 -6.25 -10.67 -0.08
CA LEU A 21 -4.88 -11.22 -0.05
C LEU A 21 -3.99 -10.57 -1.10
N LYS A 22 -4.51 -10.29 -2.29
CA LYS A 22 -3.76 -9.57 -3.34
C LYS A 22 -3.45 -8.14 -2.96
N ALA A 23 -4.39 -7.43 -2.35
CA ALA A 23 -4.14 -6.09 -1.83
C ALA A 23 -3.02 -6.12 -0.76
N GLN A 24 -3.06 -7.08 0.16
CA GLN A 24 -2.03 -7.24 1.20
C GLN A 24 -0.65 -7.57 0.60
N GLU A 25 -0.59 -8.51 -0.35
CA GLU A 25 0.64 -8.96 -1.01
C GLU A 25 1.33 -7.83 -1.80
N THR A 26 0.55 -6.88 -2.31
CA THR A 26 1.03 -5.81 -3.20
C THR A 26 1.04 -4.43 -2.55
N PHE A 27 0.71 -4.33 -1.26
CA PHE A 27 0.70 -3.06 -0.53
C PHE A 27 2.06 -2.37 -0.54
N ASN A 28 3.15 -3.13 -0.62
CA ASN A 28 4.50 -2.61 -0.76
C ASN A 28 4.65 -1.67 -1.98
N TYR A 29 3.96 -1.95 -3.11
CA TYR A 29 3.94 -1.07 -4.27
C TYR A 29 3.21 0.24 -4.00
N PHE A 30 2.03 0.17 -3.37
CA PHE A 30 1.30 1.35 -2.94
C PHE A 30 2.17 2.23 -2.05
N TRP A 31 2.77 1.66 -1.01
CA TRP A 31 3.62 2.42 -0.09
C TRP A 31 4.83 3.03 -0.79
N ARG A 32 5.46 2.31 -1.71
CA ARG A 32 6.60 2.82 -2.50
C ARG A 32 6.22 4.09 -3.28
N GLU A 33 5.02 4.14 -3.86
CA GLU A 33 4.55 5.35 -4.54
C GLU A 33 4.30 6.50 -3.55
N ILE A 34 3.64 6.24 -2.41
CA ILE A 34 3.43 7.27 -1.36
C ILE A 34 4.76 7.81 -0.82
N TYR A 35 5.76 6.94 -0.63
CA TYR A 35 7.09 7.32 -0.21
C TYR A 35 7.75 8.33 -1.15
N TRP A 36 7.60 8.13 -2.46
CA TRP A 36 8.14 9.05 -3.47
C TRP A 36 7.29 10.31 -3.64
N GLU A 37 5.98 10.21 -3.48
CA GLU A 37 5.06 11.34 -3.52
C GLU A 37 5.34 12.36 -2.42
N ALA A 38 5.62 11.90 -1.20
CA ALA A 38 5.97 12.76 -0.08
C ALA A 38 7.24 13.60 -0.31
N LYS A 39 8.03 13.30 -1.35
CA LYS A 39 9.25 14.04 -1.73
C LYS A 39 9.03 14.97 -2.93
N ARG A 40 7.83 14.97 -3.53
CA ARG A 40 7.53 15.85 -4.66
C ARG A 40 7.16 17.25 -4.18
N MET A 41 7.65 18.26 -4.91
CA MET A 41 7.24 19.65 -4.69
C MET A 41 5.82 19.93 -5.22
N VAL A 42 5.43 19.22 -6.27
CA VAL A 42 4.09 19.29 -6.88
C VAL A 42 3.49 17.89 -6.79
N PRO A 43 2.36 17.72 -6.07
CA PRO A 43 1.69 16.42 -5.99
C PRO A 43 1.31 15.91 -7.37
N ALA A 44 1.59 14.64 -7.63
CA ALA A 44 1.22 13.93 -8.84
C ALA A 44 0.07 12.94 -8.62
N HIS A 45 -0.20 12.56 -7.37
CA HIS A 45 -1.27 11.63 -7.04
C HIS A 45 -2.60 12.35 -6.87
N ASN A 46 -3.61 11.85 -7.58
CA ASN A 46 -4.98 12.37 -7.46
C ASN A 46 -5.76 11.72 -6.33
N LEU A 47 -5.38 10.48 -5.94
CA LEU A 47 -6.06 9.70 -4.92
C LEU A 47 -5.11 8.62 -4.37
N SER A 48 -5.05 8.46 -3.05
CA SER A 48 -4.27 7.42 -2.36
C SER A 48 -5.01 6.93 -1.11
N LEU A 49 -5.66 5.78 -1.22
CA LEU A 49 -6.56 5.27 -0.19
C LEU A 49 -6.25 3.83 0.18
N VAL A 50 -6.47 3.48 1.44
CA VAL A 50 -6.44 2.09 1.94
C VAL A 50 -7.79 1.77 2.56
N LYS A 51 -8.33 0.59 2.28
CA LYS A 51 -9.58 0.10 2.87
C LYS A 51 -9.31 -0.93 3.93
N ILE A 52 -9.87 -0.72 5.12
CA ILE A 52 -9.73 -1.61 6.28
C ILE A 52 -11.08 -1.91 6.93
N PRO A 53 -11.21 -3.05 7.63
CA PRO A 53 -12.40 -3.37 8.39
C PRO A 53 -12.42 -2.64 9.74
N PHE A 54 -13.61 -2.21 10.12
CA PHE A 54 -13.98 -1.70 11.44
C PHE A 54 -15.10 -2.55 11.98
N GLN A 55 -15.14 -2.73 13.30
CA GLN A 55 -16.13 -3.59 13.92
C GLN A 55 -16.67 -3.01 15.23
N GLN A 56 -17.94 -3.31 15.50
CA GLN A 56 -18.62 -3.04 16.75
C GLN A 56 -19.39 -4.29 17.16
N MET A 57 -19.22 -4.71 18.41
CA MET A 57 -20.04 -5.75 19.02
C MET A 57 -21.18 -5.09 19.78
N ASP A 58 -22.42 -5.49 19.50
CA ASP A 58 -23.58 -5.13 20.32
C ASP A 58 -23.80 -6.21 21.37
N GLU A 59 -24.24 -5.86 22.58
CA GLU A 59 -24.52 -6.82 23.65
C GLU A 59 -25.66 -7.78 23.28
N ALA A 60 -26.52 -7.39 22.33
CA ALA A 60 -27.65 -8.18 21.87
C ALA A 60 -27.33 -9.16 20.73
N ASP A 61 -26.17 -9.04 20.09
CA ASP A 61 -25.80 -9.81 18.89
C ASP A 61 -24.69 -10.84 19.18
N ASP A 62 -24.76 -12.00 18.51
CA ASP A 62 -23.73 -13.05 18.63
C ASP A 62 -22.50 -12.79 17.73
N GLU A 63 -22.62 -11.90 16.74
CA GLU A 63 -21.58 -11.59 15.76
C GLU A 63 -21.40 -10.07 15.64
N PRO A 64 -20.16 -9.58 15.43
CA PRO A 64 -19.92 -8.15 15.32
C PRO A 64 -20.46 -7.59 14.00
N THR A 65 -20.96 -6.37 14.06
CA THR A 65 -21.20 -5.57 12.84
C THR A 65 -19.85 -5.13 12.28
N VAL A 66 -19.62 -5.37 10.99
CA VAL A 66 -18.36 -5.04 10.30
C VAL A 66 -18.62 -4.13 9.11
N GLU A 67 -17.89 -3.01 9.04
CA GLU A 67 -17.85 -2.12 7.88
C GLU A 67 -16.43 -1.99 7.33
N HIS A 68 -16.27 -2.07 6.02
CA HIS A 68 -15.00 -1.82 5.34
C HIS A 68 -14.98 -0.38 4.83
N MET A 69 -14.10 0.45 5.37
CA MET A 69 -14.07 1.88 5.08
C MET A 69 -12.68 2.35 4.64
N TRP A 70 -12.66 3.45 3.89
CA TRP A 70 -11.45 4.03 3.33
C TRP A 70 -10.78 4.98 4.31
N ILE A 71 -9.47 4.85 4.44
CA ILE A 71 -8.59 5.79 5.11
C ILE A 71 -7.65 6.45 4.10
N SER A 72 -7.22 7.67 4.40
CA SER A 72 -6.25 8.47 3.64
C SER A 72 -5.09 8.91 4.53
N GLU A 73 -4.22 9.79 4.02
CA GLU A 73 -3.06 10.32 4.74
C GLU A 73 -2.19 9.20 5.31
N ILE A 74 -1.93 8.20 4.46
CA ILE A 74 -1.32 6.95 4.87
C ILE A 74 0.14 7.17 5.26
N ALA A 75 0.47 6.74 6.47
CA ALA A 75 1.82 6.52 6.95
C ALA A 75 2.05 5.03 7.20
N PHE A 76 3.29 4.57 7.08
CA PHE A 76 3.66 3.17 7.28
C PHE A 76 5.06 3.08 7.90
N ASP A 77 5.16 2.34 9.00
CA ASP A 77 6.41 2.15 9.75
C ASP A 77 7.17 0.87 9.38
N GLY A 78 6.66 0.11 8.40
CA GLY A 78 7.17 -1.22 8.03
C GLY A 78 6.36 -2.39 8.60
N GLU A 79 5.51 -2.16 9.60
CA GLU A 79 4.64 -3.17 10.23
C GLU A 79 3.16 -2.74 10.25
N ASN A 80 2.89 -1.49 10.63
CA ASN A 80 1.57 -0.92 10.78
C ASN A 80 1.36 0.28 9.85
N ILE A 81 0.18 0.31 9.25
CA ILE A 81 -0.34 1.48 8.57
C ILE A 81 -1.05 2.38 9.58
N THR A 82 -0.88 3.68 9.44
CA THR A 82 -1.68 4.69 10.13
C THR A 82 -2.32 5.60 9.09
N GLY A 83 -3.57 6.02 9.30
CA GLY A 83 -4.24 6.96 8.42
C GLY A 83 -5.50 7.54 9.06
N VAL A 84 -6.20 8.37 8.31
CA VAL A 84 -7.40 9.10 8.75
C VAL A 84 -8.64 8.53 8.06
N LEU A 85 -9.67 8.18 8.82
CA LEU A 85 -10.94 7.66 8.28
C LEU A 85 -11.64 8.73 7.43
N MET A 86 -11.85 8.46 6.14
CA MET A 86 -12.42 9.43 5.20
C MET A 86 -13.94 9.44 5.12
N ASN A 87 -14.58 8.33 5.48
CA ASN A 87 -16.02 8.17 5.30
C ASN A 87 -16.70 8.03 6.65
N SER A 88 -17.83 8.71 6.80
CA SER A 88 -18.76 8.48 7.90
C SER A 88 -19.27 7.01 7.89
N PRO A 89 -19.23 6.30 9.02
CA PRO A 89 -19.79 4.95 9.11
C PRO A 89 -21.31 4.95 8.94
N ASN A 90 -21.87 3.86 8.41
CA ASN A 90 -23.32 3.75 8.20
C ASN A 90 -24.03 3.09 9.40
N LEU A 91 -23.39 2.11 10.02
CA LEU A 91 -23.90 1.25 11.08
C LEU A 91 -23.08 1.40 12.36
N LEU A 92 -21.77 1.60 12.24
CA LEU A 92 -20.89 1.73 13.39
C LEU A 92 -21.08 3.08 14.11
N THR A 93 -21.06 3.04 15.43
CA THR A 93 -21.22 4.20 16.32
C THR A 93 -19.99 4.46 17.19
N ASN A 94 -19.01 3.56 17.15
CA ASN A 94 -17.78 3.60 17.94
C ASN A 94 -16.57 4.22 17.22
N VAL A 95 -16.77 4.68 15.98
CA VAL A 95 -15.76 5.37 15.16
C VAL A 95 -16.45 6.49 14.38
N ALA A 96 -15.69 7.50 13.97
CA ALA A 96 -16.18 8.65 13.23
C ALA A 96 -15.23 9.06 12.10
N GLU A 97 -15.78 9.71 11.07
CA GLU A 97 -14.98 10.37 10.03
C GLU A 97 -13.98 11.36 10.66
N GLY A 98 -12.73 11.32 10.20
CA GLY A 98 -11.63 12.09 10.76
C GLY A 98 -10.84 11.36 11.87
N ASP A 99 -11.29 10.20 12.34
CA ASP A 99 -10.54 9.41 13.32
C ASP A 99 -9.20 8.92 12.75
N THR A 100 -8.13 9.06 13.55
CA THR A 100 -6.83 8.44 13.24
C THR A 100 -6.82 7.00 13.70
N VAL A 101 -6.39 6.10 12.81
CA VAL A 101 -6.43 4.66 13.04
C VAL A 101 -5.11 4.02 12.67
N THR A 102 -4.67 3.05 13.47
CA THR A 102 -3.48 2.24 13.20
C THR A 102 -3.88 0.78 13.06
N ARG A 103 -3.45 0.12 11.98
CA ARG A 103 -3.76 -1.28 11.66
C ARG A 103 -2.56 -1.99 11.05
N LYS A 104 -2.57 -3.32 11.06
CA LYS A 104 -1.56 -4.12 10.36
C LYS A 104 -1.87 -4.21 8.88
N VAL A 105 -0.83 -4.38 8.05
CA VAL A 105 -0.99 -4.66 6.62
C VAL A 105 -1.90 -5.88 6.39
N SER A 106 -1.85 -6.90 7.25
CA SER A 106 -2.71 -8.09 7.17
C SER A 106 -4.21 -7.83 7.34
N GLU A 107 -4.59 -6.64 7.80
CA GLU A 107 -5.99 -6.22 7.95
C GLU A 107 -6.50 -5.43 6.73
N ILE A 108 -5.61 -5.06 5.81
CA ILE A 108 -5.99 -4.37 4.57
C ILE A 108 -6.94 -5.26 3.77
N SER A 109 -8.07 -4.68 3.39
CA SER A 109 -9.05 -5.29 2.50
C SER A 109 -8.88 -4.82 1.06
N ASP A 110 -8.38 -3.60 0.86
CA ASP A 110 -8.01 -3.09 -0.45
C ASP A 110 -7.07 -1.88 -0.32
N TRP A 111 -6.41 -1.50 -1.40
CA TRP A 111 -5.77 -0.19 -1.53
C TRP A 111 -5.97 0.32 -2.95
N MET A 112 -6.01 1.63 -3.15
CA MET A 112 -6.18 2.23 -4.48
C MET A 112 -5.34 3.49 -4.60
N LEU A 113 -4.64 3.60 -5.71
CA LEU A 113 -3.86 4.77 -6.11
C LEU A 113 -4.35 5.24 -7.48
N ALA A 114 -4.40 6.55 -7.72
CA ALA A 114 -4.65 7.11 -9.03
C ALA A 114 -3.55 8.11 -9.42
N ILE A 115 -2.96 7.89 -10.60
CA ILE A 115 -1.94 8.75 -11.22
C ILE A 115 -2.41 9.06 -12.64
N ASP A 116 -2.56 10.34 -12.98
CA ASP A 116 -3.06 10.79 -14.29
C ASP A 116 -4.39 10.10 -14.68
N ARG A 117 -5.29 9.95 -13.70
CA ARG A 117 -6.56 9.20 -13.74
C ARG A 117 -6.45 7.67 -13.86
N LYS A 118 -5.28 7.12 -14.21
CA LYS A 118 -5.07 5.66 -14.27
C LYS A 118 -5.02 5.09 -12.86
N THR A 119 -5.77 4.02 -12.61
CA THR A 119 -5.81 3.40 -11.28
C THR A 119 -4.82 2.24 -11.14
N TYR A 120 -4.36 2.05 -9.90
CA TYR A 120 -3.53 0.95 -9.46
C TYR A 120 -4.16 0.34 -8.20
N GLY A 121 -4.05 -0.99 -8.05
CA GLY A 121 -4.75 -1.74 -7.01
C GLY A 121 -6.26 -1.79 -7.26
N GLY A 122 -7.06 -1.49 -6.24
CA GLY A 122 -8.52 -1.50 -6.30
C GLY A 122 -9.08 -2.91 -6.53
N TYR A 123 -8.46 -3.93 -5.94
CA TYR A 123 -8.76 -5.34 -6.20
C TYR A 123 -10.22 -5.69 -5.96
N THR A 124 -10.82 -5.15 -4.91
CA THR A 124 -12.22 -5.41 -4.58
C THR A 124 -13.16 -4.69 -5.53
N ILE A 125 -12.78 -3.51 -6.02
CA ILE A 125 -13.50 -2.79 -7.06
C ILE A 125 -13.47 -3.60 -8.36
N GLN A 126 -12.31 -4.18 -8.70
CA GLN A 126 -12.17 -5.00 -9.91
C GLN A 126 -12.93 -6.32 -9.83
N VAL A 127 -13.04 -6.93 -8.63
CA VAL A 127 -13.95 -8.08 -8.44
C VAL A 127 -15.39 -7.70 -8.77
N LEU A 128 -15.87 -6.53 -8.32
CA LEU A 128 -17.22 -6.05 -8.65
C LEU A 128 -17.36 -5.76 -10.16
N ARG A 129 -16.35 -5.13 -10.77
CA ARG A 129 -16.32 -4.83 -12.21
C ARG A 129 -16.21 -6.06 -13.09
N SER A 130 -15.66 -7.17 -12.60
CA SER A 130 -15.48 -8.40 -13.38
C SER A 130 -16.80 -9.03 -13.85
N ASP A 131 -17.91 -8.73 -13.15
CA ASP A 131 -19.24 -9.22 -13.50
C ASP A 131 -20.08 -8.14 -14.24
N MET A 132 -19.52 -6.95 -14.51
CA MET A 132 -20.18 -5.84 -15.21
C MET A 132 -20.02 -5.93 -16.73
N THR A 133 -21.01 -5.41 -17.49
CA THR A 133 -20.85 -5.20 -18.93
C THR A 133 -19.82 -4.09 -19.20
N GLU A 134 -19.35 -3.99 -20.45
CA GLU A 134 -18.43 -2.93 -20.86
C GLU A 134 -19.06 -1.53 -20.65
N GLU A 135 -20.33 -1.36 -21.01
CA GLU A 135 -21.04 -0.08 -20.84
C GLU A 135 -21.18 0.31 -19.37
N ALA A 136 -21.45 -0.67 -18.50
CA ALA A 136 -21.53 -0.43 -17.06
C ALA A 136 -20.16 -0.05 -16.46
N ARG A 137 -19.07 -0.64 -16.96
CA ARG A 137 -17.70 -0.27 -16.56
C ARG A 137 -17.34 1.15 -17.01
N GLN A 138 -17.72 1.54 -18.22
CA GLN A 138 -17.51 2.91 -18.71
C GLN A 138 -18.29 3.93 -17.88
N GLN A 139 -19.55 3.66 -17.57
CA GLN A 139 -20.35 4.54 -16.70
C GLN A 139 -19.77 4.63 -15.28
N HIS A 140 -19.25 3.52 -14.75
CA HIS A 140 -18.54 3.53 -13.48
C HIS A 140 -17.29 4.43 -13.54
N ASP A 141 -16.49 4.31 -14.59
CA ASP A 141 -15.25 5.08 -14.78
C ASP A 141 -15.52 6.57 -14.93
N GLU A 142 -16.55 6.93 -15.70
CA GLU A 142 -17.05 8.30 -15.83
C GLU A 142 -17.53 8.87 -14.50
N ALA A 143 -18.25 8.08 -13.69
CA ALA A 143 -18.75 8.54 -12.38
C ALA A 143 -17.62 8.83 -11.39
N TRP A 144 -16.52 8.07 -11.45
CA TRP A 144 -15.33 8.31 -10.64
C TRP A 144 -14.37 9.34 -11.25
N GLY A 145 -14.47 9.59 -12.56
CA GLY A 145 -13.49 10.38 -13.31
C GLY A 145 -12.12 9.70 -13.42
N LEU A 146 -12.07 8.38 -13.27
CA LEU A 146 -10.86 7.55 -13.24
C LEU A 146 -10.93 6.45 -14.28
N ASP A 147 -9.77 6.02 -14.79
CA ASP A 147 -9.62 4.88 -15.68
C ASP A 147 -9.20 3.65 -14.87
N PHE A 148 -10.15 2.74 -14.69
CA PHE A 148 -9.92 1.49 -13.98
C PHE A 148 -9.39 0.37 -14.88
N GLY A 149 -9.34 0.55 -16.21
CA GLY A 149 -8.84 -0.46 -17.13
C GLY A 149 -9.59 -1.81 -17.09
N ASP A 150 -8.90 -2.86 -17.51
CA ASP A 150 -9.41 -4.24 -17.54
C ASP A 150 -9.44 -4.85 -16.12
N PRO A 151 -10.60 -5.32 -15.62
CA PRO A 151 -10.71 -5.98 -14.32
C PRO A 151 -9.84 -7.23 -14.13
N ASN A 152 -9.36 -7.83 -15.23
CA ASN A 152 -8.47 -8.99 -15.18
C ASN A 152 -6.98 -8.59 -15.29
N HIS A 153 -6.68 -7.32 -15.55
CA HIS A 153 -5.31 -6.79 -15.63
C HIS A 153 -5.14 -5.60 -14.69
N ILE A 154 -4.88 -5.91 -13.42
CA ILE A 154 -4.74 -4.91 -12.36
C ILE A 154 -3.29 -4.43 -12.28
N LEU A 155 -3.10 -3.12 -12.44
CA LEU A 155 -1.80 -2.48 -12.31
C LEU A 155 -1.44 -2.28 -10.84
N VAL A 156 -0.14 -2.36 -10.53
CA VAL A 156 0.40 -2.16 -9.19
C VAL A 156 1.52 -1.12 -9.13
N ALA A 157 2.24 -0.90 -10.22
CA ALA A 157 3.37 0.02 -10.28
C ALA A 157 3.22 1.02 -11.43
N TYR A 158 3.66 2.26 -11.18
CA TYR A 158 3.63 3.32 -12.18
C TYR A 158 4.37 2.93 -13.47
N GLN A 159 3.72 3.13 -14.62
CA GLN A 159 4.23 2.79 -15.95
C GLN A 159 4.75 1.34 -16.11
N GLN A 160 4.17 0.37 -15.38
CA GLN A 160 4.63 -1.03 -15.45
C GLN A 160 4.46 -1.69 -16.82
N GLU A 161 3.51 -1.21 -17.64
CA GLU A 161 3.23 -1.78 -18.96
C GLU A 161 4.25 -1.28 -20.00
N GLU A 162 4.71 -0.04 -19.84
CA GLU A 162 5.74 0.56 -20.69
C GLU A 162 7.15 0.17 -20.25
N ASN A 163 7.34 -0.11 -18.96
CA ASN A 163 8.64 -0.45 -18.39
C ASN A 163 8.51 -1.47 -17.26
N GLU A 164 8.67 -2.76 -17.60
CA GLU A 164 8.54 -3.87 -16.66
C GLU A 164 9.54 -3.78 -15.49
N GLU A 165 10.70 -3.12 -15.66
CA GLU A 165 11.64 -2.93 -14.56
C GLU A 165 11.08 -2.07 -13.43
N ASN A 166 10.02 -1.30 -13.68
CA ASN A 166 9.36 -0.53 -12.62
C ASN A 166 8.71 -1.45 -11.57
N LEU A 167 8.43 -2.71 -11.89
CA LEU A 167 8.02 -3.72 -10.90
C LEU A 167 9.17 -4.05 -9.94
N ILE A 168 10.42 -3.97 -10.41
CA ILE A 168 11.59 -4.23 -9.57
C ILE A 168 11.93 -2.96 -8.81
N GLU A 169 12.23 -1.87 -9.52
CA GLU A 169 12.71 -0.64 -8.92
C GLU A 169 12.01 0.59 -9.49
N HIS A 170 11.54 1.45 -8.59
CA HIS A 170 10.82 2.65 -8.96
C HIS A 170 11.71 3.61 -9.79
N PRO A 171 11.21 4.24 -10.86
CA PRO A 171 11.99 5.17 -11.69
C PRO A 171 12.71 6.27 -10.91
N MET A 172 12.05 6.83 -9.88
CA MET A 172 12.68 7.87 -9.06
C MET A 172 13.85 7.32 -8.23
N SER A 173 13.82 6.06 -7.80
CA SER A 173 14.96 5.46 -7.09
C SER A 173 16.22 5.48 -7.96
N LYS A 174 16.08 5.12 -9.24
CA LYS A 174 17.16 5.13 -10.23
C LYS A 174 17.65 6.56 -10.54
N VAL A 175 16.71 7.48 -10.80
CA VAL A 175 17.05 8.88 -11.08
C VAL A 175 17.77 9.55 -9.90
N MET A 176 17.44 9.14 -8.67
CA MET A 176 18.03 9.67 -7.46
C MET A 176 19.35 9.04 -7.07
N GLU A 177 19.92 8.12 -7.84
CA GLU A 177 21.20 7.45 -7.53
C GLU A 177 22.31 8.46 -7.19
N GLN A 178 22.67 9.32 -8.14
CA GLN A 178 23.77 10.27 -7.97
C GLN A 178 23.47 11.32 -6.87
N PRO A 179 22.29 11.97 -6.85
CA PRO A 179 21.94 12.87 -5.74
C PRO A 179 21.97 12.20 -4.36
N ALA A 180 21.47 10.97 -4.25
CA ALA A 180 21.47 10.22 -3.00
C ALA A 180 22.90 9.87 -2.57
N ARG A 181 23.75 9.43 -3.50
CA ARG A 181 25.17 9.14 -3.24
C ARG A 181 25.91 10.37 -2.73
N GLU A 182 25.81 11.49 -3.43
CA GLU A 182 26.43 12.76 -3.02
C GLU A 182 25.95 13.20 -1.64
N PHE A 183 24.65 13.10 -1.38
CA PHE A 183 24.07 13.42 -0.09
C PHE A 183 24.61 12.52 1.03
N PHE A 184 24.62 11.20 0.85
CA PHE A 184 25.08 10.28 1.89
C PHE A 184 26.59 10.35 2.11
N GLU A 185 27.40 10.56 1.06
CA GLU A 185 28.85 10.77 1.18
C GLU A 185 29.18 12.05 1.96
N ALA A 186 28.41 13.12 1.74
CA ALA A 186 28.55 14.37 2.49
C ALA A 186 28.02 14.30 3.93
N ASN A 187 27.17 13.31 4.25
CA ASN A 187 26.46 13.18 5.53
C ASN A 187 26.55 11.74 6.09
N LEU A 188 27.77 11.24 6.30
CA LEU A 188 28.00 9.87 6.78
C LEU A 188 27.41 9.58 8.17
N ASP A 189 27.15 10.61 8.98
CA ASP A 189 26.42 10.50 10.24
C ASP A 189 24.98 10.04 10.00
N VAL A 190 24.31 10.52 8.95
CA VAL A 190 22.94 10.11 8.57
C VAL A 190 22.89 8.64 8.15
N VAL A 191 23.95 8.11 7.53
CA VAL A 191 24.03 6.69 7.11
C VAL A 191 23.95 5.74 8.32
N LYS A 192 24.47 6.17 9.47
CA LYS A 192 24.55 5.36 10.71
C LYS A 192 23.55 5.78 11.78
N ALA A 193 22.87 6.91 11.60
CA ALA A 193 21.89 7.40 12.53
C ALA A 193 20.69 6.46 12.62
N ALA A 194 20.13 6.40 13.82
CA ALA A 194 18.82 5.82 14.09
C ALA A 194 17.95 6.90 14.75
N ASP A 195 16.65 6.87 14.47
CA ASP A 195 15.68 7.70 15.18
C ASP A 195 15.38 7.16 16.59
N GLU A 196 14.42 7.77 17.29
CA GLU A 196 13.99 7.35 18.62
C GLU A 196 13.40 5.93 18.69
N ASN A 197 12.97 5.40 17.54
CA ASN A 197 12.42 4.05 17.38
C ASN A 197 13.50 3.03 16.95
N GLY A 198 14.76 3.43 16.87
CA GLY A 198 15.84 2.60 16.37
C GLY A 198 15.78 2.39 14.85
N VAL A 199 14.96 3.16 14.13
CA VAL A 199 14.82 3.06 12.67
C VAL A 199 15.97 3.81 12.03
N THR A 200 16.68 3.13 11.13
CA THR A 200 17.83 3.70 10.40
C THR A 200 17.41 4.09 8.99
N ARG A 201 18.25 4.85 8.28
CA ARG A 201 18.02 5.14 6.86
C ARG A 201 17.89 3.85 6.05
N LEU A 202 18.73 2.84 6.32
CA LEU A 202 18.67 1.54 5.68
C LEU A 202 17.31 0.85 5.86
N HIS A 203 16.71 0.93 7.05
CA HIS A 203 15.35 0.43 7.28
C HIS A 203 14.32 1.17 6.40
N THR A 204 14.33 2.51 6.40
CA THR A 204 13.36 3.30 5.64
C THR A 204 13.44 3.06 4.12
N GLU A 205 14.64 3.00 3.55
CA GLU A 205 14.82 2.74 2.11
C GLU A 205 14.44 1.29 1.75
N THR A 206 14.69 0.35 2.66
CA THR A 206 14.27 -1.05 2.48
C THR A 206 12.75 -1.21 2.53
N ILE A 207 12.07 -0.54 3.46
CA ILE A 207 10.60 -0.53 3.56
C ILE A 207 10.00 0.01 2.26
N ALA A 208 10.58 1.09 1.71
CA ALA A 208 10.14 1.70 0.45
C ALA A 208 10.53 0.88 -0.80
N GLY A 209 11.39 -0.13 -0.70
CA GLY A 209 11.84 -0.91 -1.85
C GLY A 209 12.83 -0.19 -2.76
N ASN A 210 13.61 0.76 -2.23
CA ASN A 210 14.57 1.57 -3.01
C ASN A 210 15.93 0.87 -3.08
N LYS A 211 16.03 -0.13 -3.96
CA LYS A 211 17.25 -0.94 -4.15
C LYS A 211 18.52 -0.10 -4.28
N THR A 212 18.53 0.91 -5.15
CA THR A 212 19.66 1.81 -5.40
C THR A 212 20.13 2.50 -4.11
N ALA A 213 19.20 3.04 -3.32
CA ALA A 213 19.56 3.70 -2.07
C ALA A 213 20.09 2.70 -1.03
N VAL A 214 19.53 1.48 -0.97
CA VAL A 214 20.05 0.40 -0.12
C VAL A 214 21.48 0.01 -0.52
N GLU A 215 21.78 -0.12 -1.82
CA GLU A 215 23.13 -0.41 -2.33
C GLU A 215 24.12 0.65 -1.83
N ILE A 216 23.82 1.94 -2.06
CA ILE A 216 24.67 3.06 -1.65
C ILE A 216 24.90 3.06 -0.12
N LEU A 217 23.85 2.88 0.67
CA LEU A 217 23.96 2.89 2.13
C LEU A 217 24.86 1.76 2.65
N LEU A 218 24.76 0.57 2.07
CA LEU A 218 25.62 -0.56 2.43
C LEU A 218 27.08 -0.31 2.03
N GLU A 219 27.33 0.25 0.85
CA GLU A 219 28.68 0.66 0.42
C GLU A 219 29.31 1.68 1.38
N LEU A 220 28.50 2.60 1.90
CA LEU A 220 28.91 3.63 2.87
C LEU A 220 28.96 3.14 4.33
N GLY A 221 28.73 1.84 4.55
CA GLY A 221 28.90 1.20 5.85
C GLY A 221 27.73 1.35 6.80
N ALA A 222 26.50 1.44 6.29
CA ALA A 222 25.30 1.21 7.09
C ALA A 222 25.32 -0.20 7.69
N ASP A 223 24.97 -0.32 8.97
CA ASP A 223 24.91 -1.63 9.63
C ASP A 223 23.65 -2.39 9.20
N LYS A 224 23.82 -3.40 8.35
CA LYS A 224 22.73 -4.27 7.89
C LYS A 224 22.06 -5.08 9.02
N ASN A 225 22.72 -5.23 10.17
CA ASN A 225 22.21 -5.96 11.33
C ASN A 225 21.64 -5.03 12.41
N ALA A 226 21.61 -3.72 12.18
CA ALA A 226 20.95 -2.78 13.07
C ALA A 226 19.50 -3.20 13.30
N LYS A 227 19.01 -3.02 14.52
CA LYS A 227 17.65 -3.40 14.91
C LYS A 227 16.86 -2.18 15.35
N THR A 228 15.60 -2.12 14.92
CA THR A 228 14.60 -1.24 15.51
C THR A 228 14.32 -1.61 16.97
N ASN A 229 13.58 -0.77 17.68
CA ASN A 229 13.11 -1.05 19.04
C ASN A 229 12.18 -2.28 19.10
N THR A 230 11.54 -2.65 17.98
CA THR A 230 10.76 -3.90 17.85
C THR A 230 11.63 -5.12 17.49
N GLY A 231 12.94 -4.94 17.36
CA GLY A 231 13.92 -5.99 17.10
C GLY A 231 14.06 -6.38 15.63
N LYS A 232 13.48 -5.61 14.70
CA LYS A 232 13.50 -5.88 13.26
C LYS A 232 14.76 -5.29 12.61
N THR A 233 15.35 -6.06 11.72
CA THR A 233 16.43 -5.62 10.82
C THR A 233 15.86 -5.17 9.48
N ALA A 234 16.68 -4.52 8.65
CA ALA A 234 16.31 -4.24 7.27
C ALA A 234 15.94 -5.52 6.50
N LEU A 235 16.63 -6.65 6.75
CA LEU A 235 16.30 -7.93 6.13
C LEU A 235 14.89 -8.41 6.50
N ASP A 236 14.48 -8.22 7.76
CA ASP A 236 13.14 -8.60 8.21
C ASP A 236 12.05 -7.84 7.46
N PHE A 237 12.24 -6.53 7.23
CA PHE A 237 11.31 -5.73 6.43
C PHE A 237 11.31 -6.13 4.95
N ALA A 238 12.48 -6.38 4.36
CA ALA A 238 12.58 -6.83 2.97
C ALA A 238 11.82 -8.15 2.75
N ILE A 239 11.88 -9.07 3.71
CA ILE A 239 11.13 -10.34 3.66
C ILE A 239 9.64 -10.08 3.85
N ALA A 240 9.24 -9.31 4.87
CA ALA A 240 7.83 -9.05 5.18
C ALA A 240 7.10 -8.33 4.04
N LEU A 241 7.78 -7.45 3.31
CA LEU A 241 7.25 -6.67 2.18
C LEU A 241 7.54 -7.30 0.82
N ASN A 242 8.09 -8.53 0.80
CA ASN A 242 8.38 -9.27 -0.43
C ASN A 242 9.29 -8.52 -1.43
N TRP A 243 10.27 -7.76 -0.92
CA TRP A 243 11.29 -7.10 -1.73
C TRP A 243 12.41 -8.07 -2.13
N SER A 244 12.04 -9.04 -2.99
CA SER A 244 12.91 -10.14 -3.43
C SER A 244 14.25 -9.70 -4.01
N HIS A 245 14.30 -8.54 -4.67
CA HIS A 245 15.50 -7.97 -5.27
C HIS A 245 16.44 -7.29 -4.25
N ILE A 246 15.95 -6.96 -3.05
CA ILE A 246 16.74 -6.36 -1.94
C ILE A 246 17.26 -7.43 -0.99
N ILE A 247 16.49 -8.50 -0.75
CA ILE A 247 16.83 -9.58 0.19
C ILE A 247 18.29 -10.08 0.04
N PRO A 248 18.83 -10.34 -1.17
CA PRO A 248 20.20 -10.83 -1.33
C PRO A 248 21.28 -9.89 -0.80
N MET A 249 21.01 -8.57 -0.82
CA MET A 249 21.96 -7.54 -0.39
C MET A 249 22.09 -7.45 1.14
N LEU A 250 21.06 -7.91 1.85
CA LEU A 250 20.95 -7.82 3.31
C LEU A 250 21.28 -9.13 4.03
N ARG A 251 21.59 -10.21 3.28
CA ARG A 251 22.04 -11.50 3.81
C ARG A 251 23.50 -11.49 4.26
#